data_AF-A0A961N7V6-F1
#
_entry.id   AF-A0A961N7V6-F1
#
_cell.length_a   1.000
_cell.length_b   1.000
_cell.length_c   1.000
_cell.angle_alpha   90.00
_cell.angle_beta   90.00
_cell.angle_gamma   90.00
#
_symmetry.space_group_name_H-M   'P 1'
#
loop_
_entity.id
_entity.type
_entity.pdbx_description
1 polymer ?
#
loop_
_entity_poly.entity_id
_entity_poly.type
_entity_poly.pdbx_seq_one_letter_code
_entity_poly.pdbx_strand_id
1 'polypeptide(L)'
;MTRRARACRRLLGVFAIAAVHTAAADAADDAFVTYKSLTPEVALEAAQAAMKTCRDRGYQIAVAVVDRSGQPQVLLRDRFAGLPAPDTATRKAYTALSFRASTADLARSIRDGRMDAALARLPNVAMLGG
;
A
#
# COMPACT_ATOMS: atom_id res chain seq x y z
N MET A 1 -78.34 -21.33 -0.72
CA MET A 1 -78.97 -20.70 -1.91
C MET A 1 -79.40 -19.31 -1.47
N THR A 2 -78.91 -18.15 -1.92
CA THR A 2 -78.32 -17.71 -3.19
C THR A 2 -77.50 -16.41 -2.93
N ARG A 3 -76.41 -16.25 -3.68
CA ARG A 3 -75.50 -15.10 -3.70
C ARG A 3 -76.21 -13.78 -4.03
N ARG A 4 -75.77 -12.66 -3.44
CA ARG A 4 -75.64 -11.37 -4.17
C ARG A 4 -74.46 -10.55 -3.65
N ALA A 5 -73.36 -10.61 -4.40
CA ALA A 5 -72.36 -9.55 -4.44
C ALA A 5 -73.01 -8.27 -4.99
N ARG A 6 -72.72 -7.12 -4.40
CA ARG A 6 -72.83 -5.81 -5.08
C ARG A 6 -71.53 -5.07 -4.90
N ALA A 7 -70.91 -4.87 -6.05
CA ALA A 7 -69.65 -4.20 -6.26
C ALA A 7 -69.79 -2.68 -6.06
N CYS A 8 -68.63 -2.07 -5.84
CA CYS A 8 -68.20 -0.79 -6.40
C CYS A 8 -69.05 0.44 -6.07
N ARG A 9 -68.39 1.44 -5.46
CA ARG A 9 -68.33 2.84 -5.94
C ARG A 9 -68.30 3.83 -4.77
N ARG A 10 -67.11 4.31 -4.44
CA ARG A 10 -66.79 5.76 -4.40
C ARG A 10 -65.28 5.96 -4.17
N LEU A 11 -64.64 6.15 -5.32
CA LEU A 11 -63.32 6.72 -5.53
C LEU A 11 -63.25 8.19 -5.07
N LEU A 12 -62.00 8.67 -4.94
CA LEU A 12 -61.50 10.05 -4.82
C LEU A 12 -61.33 10.65 -3.40
N GLY A 13 -60.07 10.94 -3.04
CA GLY A 13 -59.78 11.92 -2.00
C GLY A 13 -58.33 12.05 -1.52
N VAL A 14 -57.36 12.18 -2.44
CA VAL A 14 -56.01 12.74 -2.21
C VAL A 14 -55.03 11.93 -1.34
N PHE A 15 -54.21 11.13 -2.01
CA PHE A 15 -52.97 10.56 -1.49
C PHE A 15 -51.92 11.68 -1.38
N ALA A 16 -51.63 12.14 -0.17
CA ALA A 16 -50.52 13.07 0.07
C ALA A 16 -49.21 12.29 -0.10
N ILE A 17 -48.60 12.38 -1.29
CA ILE A 17 -47.25 11.89 -1.56
C ILE A 17 -46.31 12.78 -0.75
N ALA A 18 -45.92 12.30 0.44
CA ALA A 18 -44.75 12.82 1.14
C ALA A 18 -43.54 12.47 0.26
N ALA A 19 -43.01 13.48 -0.45
CA ALA A 19 -41.73 13.38 -1.12
C ALA A 19 -40.66 13.19 -0.03
N VAL A 20 -40.40 11.95 0.34
CA VAL A 20 -39.16 11.56 0.99
C VAL A 20 -38.08 11.73 -0.07
N HIS A 21 -37.52 12.93 -0.15
CA HIS A 21 -36.21 13.11 -0.77
C HIS A 21 -35.20 12.44 0.15
N THR A 22 -34.98 11.14 -0.06
CA THR A 22 -33.78 10.47 0.44
C THR A 22 -32.58 11.20 -0.16
N ALA A 23 -31.86 11.88 0.71
CA ALA A 23 -30.58 12.49 0.43
C ALA A 23 -29.64 11.47 -0.25
N ALA A 24 -29.24 11.78 -1.47
CA ALA A 24 -27.92 11.39 -1.94
C ALA A 24 -27.01 12.57 -1.59
N ALA A 25 -26.42 12.53 -0.41
CA ALA A 25 -25.23 13.33 -0.16
C ALA A 25 -24.14 12.74 -1.05
N ASP A 26 -23.90 13.35 -2.21
CA ASP A 26 -22.62 13.19 -2.91
C ASP A 26 -21.56 13.77 -1.96
N ALA A 27 -20.98 12.90 -1.13
CA ALA A 27 -19.68 13.18 -0.54
C ALA A 27 -18.71 13.21 -1.72
N ALA A 28 -18.47 14.40 -2.27
CA ALA A 28 -17.41 14.62 -3.22
C ALA A 28 -16.10 14.19 -2.53
N ASP A 29 -15.49 13.11 -3.00
CA ASP A 29 -14.10 12.81 -2.67
C ASP A 29 -13.28 14.05 -3.04
N ASP A 30 -12.55 14.60 -2.07
CA ASP A 30 -11.61 15.68 -2.31
C ASP A 30 -10.64 15.25 -3.42
N ALA A 31 -10.38 16.12 -4.40
CA ALA A 31 -9.44 15.83 -5.47
C ALA A 31 -8.01 15.61 -4.96
N PHE A 32 -7.74 16.02 -3.72
CA PHE A 32 -6.44 15.90 -3.07
C PHE A 32 -6.50 15.01 -1.82
N VAL A 33 -5.42 14.26 -1.61
CA VAL A 33 -5.23 13.44 -0.42
C VAL A 33 -3.98 13.88 0.33
N THR A 34 -4.03 13.80 1.65
CA THR A 34 -2.87 14.03 2.51
C THR A 34 -2.25 12.71 2.92
N TYR A 35 -0.91 12.63 2.88
CA TYR A 35 -0.17 11.48 3.39
C TYR A 35 1.00 11.93 4.26
N LYS A 36 1.42 11.05 5.18
CA LYS A 36 2.63 11.23 5.97
C LYS A 36 3.81 10.63 5.23
N SER A 37 4.93 11.33 5.23
CA SER A 37 6.22 10.84 4.73
C SER A 37 7.32 11.19 5.72
N LEU A 38 8.43 10.46 5.66
CA LEU A 38 9.62 10.79 6.45
C LEU A 38 10.21 12.10 5.97
N THR A 39 10.74 12.90 6.90
CA THR A 39 11.62 14.01 6.52
C THR A 39 12.98 13.43 6.09
N PRO A 40 13.75 14.15 5.26
CA PRO A 40 15.08 13.71 4.85
C PRO A 40 16.02 13.43 6.03
N GLU A 41 15.90 14.19 7.13
CA GLU A 41 16.73 14.07 8.33
C GLU A 41 16.48 12.73 9.03
N VAL A 42 15.20 12.35 9.22
CA VAL A 42 14.84 11.07 9.85
C VAL A 42 15.21 9.89 8.94
N ALA A 43 15.02 10.03 7.62
CA ALA A 43 15.44 9.02 6.66
C ALA A 43 16.97 8.81 6.69
N LEU A 44 17.74 9.90 6.80
CA LEU A 44 19.19 9.85 6.88
C LEU A 44 19.66 9.21 8.19
N GLU A 45 19.06 9.59 9.32
CA GLU A 45 19.35 9.01 10.63
C GLU A 45 19.14 7.48 10.62
N ALA A 46 18.00 7.02 10.09
CA ALA A 46 17.71 5.59 9.96
C ALA A 46 18.74 4.87 9.08
N ALA A 47 19.12 5.46 7.94
CA ALA A 47 20.12 4.89 7.04
C ALA A 47 21.51 4.79 7.70
N GLN A 48 21.91 5.83 8.44
CA GLN A 48 23.17 5.88 9.17
C GLN A 48 23.19 4.85 10.31
N ALA A 49 22.09 4.68 11.05
CA ALA A 49 21.97 3.69 12.11
C ALA A 49 22.13 2.25 11.57
N ALA A 50 21.48 1.94 10.44
CA ALA A 50 21.62 0.65 9.78
C ALA A 50 23.06 0.41 9.29
N MET A 51 23.64 1.39 8.62
CA MET A 51 25.02 1.32 8.13
C MET A 51 26.02 1.13 9.28
N LYS A 52 25.87 1.88 10.38
CA LYS A 52 26.70 1.73 11.58
C LYS A 52 26.60 0.32 12.14
N THR A 53 25.38 -0.20 12.31
CA THR A 53 25.15 -1.55 12.85
C THR A 53 25.84 -2.63 11.99
N CYS A 54 25.80 -2.50 10.67
CA CYS A 54 26.48 -3.43 9.77
C CYS A 54 28.00 -3.29 9.81
N ARG A 55 28.51 -2.06 9.89
CA ARG A 55 29.96 -1.79 10.04
C ARG A 55 30.50 -2.34 11.35
N ASP A 56 29.77 -2.20 12.46
CA ASP A 56 30.15 -2.74 13.78
C ASP A 56 30.26 -4.28 13.75
N ARG A 57 29.59 -4.93 12.79
CA ARG A 57 29.67 -6.37 12.53
C ARG A 57 30.69 -6.76 11.44
N GLY A 58 31.46 -5.80 10.93
CA GLY A 58 32.49 -6.02 9.91
C GLY A 58 31.96 -6.07 8.46
N TYR A 59 30.70 -5.68 8.21
CA TYR A 59 30.13 -5.65 6.87
C TYR A 59 30.23 -4.27 6.21
N GLN A 60 30.36 -4.25 4.89
CA GLN A 60 30.33 -3.06 4.04
C GLN A 60 29.13 -3.18 3.11
N ILE A 61 28.18 -2.25 3.22
CA ILE A 61 26.86 -2.38 2.60
C ILE A 61 26.42 -1.12 1.85
N ALA A 62 25.31 -1.23 1.12
CA ALA A 62 24.52 -0.08 0.71
C ALA A 62 23.18 -0.10 1.48
N VAL A 63 22.71 1.08 1.87
CA VAL A 63 21.43 1.28 2.56
C VAL A 63 20.62 2.28 1.75
N ALA A 64 19.36 1.95 1.48
CA ALA A 64 18.42 2.84 0.81
C ALA A 64 17.16 3.02 1.67
N VAL A 65 16.68 4.25 1.74
CA VAL A 65 15.37 4.59 2.29
C VAL A 65 14.55 5.19 1.16
N VAL A 66 13.37 4.62 0.91
CA VAL A 66 12.44 5.08 -0.13
C VAL A 66 11.25 5.77 0.51
N ASP A 67 10.74 6.81 -0.13
CA ASP A 67 9.55 7.51 0.29
C ASP A 67 8.26 6.81 -0.19
N ARG A 68 7.10 7.38 0.15
CA ARG A 68 5.79 6.81 -0.24
C ARG A 68 5.58 6.72 -1.76
N SER A 69 6.27 7.54 -2.55
CA SER A 69 6.22 7.51 -4.02
C SER A 69 7.08 6.40 -4.64
N GLY A 70 7.81 5.66 -3.79
CA GLY A 70 8.71 4.59 -4.22
C GLY A 70 10.06 5.11 -4.71
N GLN A 71 10.38 6.38 -4.47
CA GLN A 71 11.65 6.98 -4.88
C GLN A 71 12.66 6.96 -3.72
N PRO A 72 13.95 6.73 -3.99
CA PRO A 72 14.99 6.86 -2.98
C PRO A 72 15.05 8.29 -2.44
N GLN A 73 14.83 8.43 -1.14
CA GLN A 73 15.06 9.68 -0.42
C GLN A 73 16.49 9.74 0.11
N VAL A 74 17.05 8.58 0.51
CA VAL A 74 18.44 8.43 0.95
C VAL A 74 19.03 7.17 0.34
N LEU A 75 20.27 7.28 -0.15
CA LEU A 75 21.10 6.15 -0.56
C LEU A 75 22.53 6.37 -0.03
N LEU A 76 22.95 5.50 0.87
CA LEU A 76 24.31 5.48 1.40
C LEU A 76 25.02 4.21 0.91
N ARG A 77 26.27 4.33 0.48
CA ARG A 77 27.07 3.19 0.00
C ARG A 77 28.45 3.22 0.64
N ASP A 78 28.83 2.11 1.25
CA ASP A 78 30.19 1.89 1.70
C ASP A 78 31.17 1.78 0.53
N ARG A 79 32.42 2.20 0.76
CA ARG A 79 33.50 2.14 -0.24
C ARG A 79 33.63 0.75 -0.86
N PHE A 80 33.53 -0.29 -0.04
CA PHE A 80 33.72 -1.69 -0.43
C PHE A 80 32.41 -2.49 -0.59
N ALA A 81 31.26 -1.82 -0.58
CA ALA A 81 30.01 -2.48 -0.94
C ALA A 81 30.07 -2.96 -2.40
N GLY A 82 29.58 -4.18 -2.66
CA GLY A 82 29.58 -4.77 -4.00
C GLY A 82 28.81 -3.93 -5.02
N LEU A 83 29.16 -4.07 -6.30
CA LEU A 83 28.58 -3.31 -7.42
C LEU A 83 27.03 -3.29 -7.43
N PRO A 84 26.31 -4.41 -7.24
CA PRO A 84 24.85 -4.39 -7.28
C PRO A 84 24.20 -3.93 -5.97
N ALA A 85 24.97 -3.64 -4.91
CA ALA A 85 24.43 -3.36 -3.59
C ALA A 85 23.50 -2.13 -3.57
N PRO A 86 23.82 -0.99 -4.21
CA PRO A 86 22.93 0.18 -4.22
C PRO A 86 21.58 -0.10 -4.89
N ASP A 87 21.60 -0.77 -6.04
CA ASP A 87 20.39 -1.13 -6.78
C ASP A 87 19.58 -2.16 -6.01
N THR A 88 20.25 -3.15 -5.40
CA THR A 88 19.60 -4.17 -4.59
C THR A 88 18.94 -3.56 -3.35
N ALA A 89 19.62 -2.66 -2.65
CA ALA A 89 19.08 -1.96 -1.48
C ALA A 89 17.83 -1.15 -1.86
N THR A 90 17.92 -0.38 -2.96
CA THR A 90 16.80 0.40 -3.49
C THR A 90 15.60 -0.49 -3.84
N ARG A 91 15.82 -1.58 -4.56
CA ARG A 91 14.75 -2.52 -4.95
C ARG A 91 14.13 -3.23 -3.74
N LYS A 92 14.93 -3.59 -2.73
CA LYS A 92 14.42 -4.17 -1.49
C LYS A 92 13.52 -3.19 -0.74
N ALA A 93 13.95 -1.93 -0.61
CA ALA A 93 13.18 -0.88 0.04
C ALA A 93 11.86 -0.61 -0.72
N TYR A 94 11.92 -0.51 -2.06
CA TYR A 94 10.74 -0.41 -2.91
C TYR A 94 9.78 -1.59 -2.75
N THR A 95 10.31 -2.81 -2.70
CA THR A 95 9.52 -4.03 -2.54
C THR A 95 8.85 -4.06 -1.16
N ALA A 96 9.59 -3.77 -0.10
CA ALA A 96 9.05 -3.74 1.25
C ALA A 96 7.92 -2.71 1.40
N LEU A 97 8.08 -1.53 0.81
CA LEU A 97 7.05 -0.49 0.77
C LEU A 97 5.81 -0.95 -0.03
N SER A 98 6.01 -1.54 -1.20
CA SER A 98 4.91 -1.90 -2.12
C SER A 98 4.06 -3.04 -1.57
N PHE A 99 4.71 -4.06 -1.02
CA PHE A 99 4.03 -5.25 -0.48
C PHE A 99 3.70 -5.14 1.01
N ARG A 100 4.16 -4.06 1.68
CA ARG A 100 3.97 -3.80 3.12
C ARG A 100 4.41 -4.96 4.01
N ALA A 101 5.53 -5.59 3.64
CA ALA A 101 6.10 -6.74 4.34
C ALA A 101 7.62 -6.73 4.19
N SER A 102 8.34 -7.40 5.10
CA SER A 102 9.79 -7.57 4.95
C SER A 102 10.08 -8.39 3.69
N THR A 103 11.17 -8.05 2.97
CA THR A 103 11.60 -8.82 1.80
C THR A 103 11.98 -10.25 2.15
N ALA A 104 12.39 -10.50 3.39
CA ALA A 104 12.67 -11.85 3.92
C ALA A 104 11.39 -12.68 4.07
N ASP A 105 10.29 -12.06 4.51
CA ASP A 105 8.99 -12.71 4.67
C ASP A 105 8.37 -13.01 3.30
N LEU A 106 8.49 -12.07 2.35
CA LEU A 106 8.08 -12.29 0.97
C LEU A 106 8.86 -13.42 0.31
N ALA A 107 10.18 -13.47 0.52
CA ALA A 107 11.01 -14.56 0.05
C ALA A 107 10.58 -15.92 0.66
N ARG A 108 10.20 -15.94 1.94
CA ARG A 108 9.63 -17.14 2.59
C ARG A 108 8.30 -17.52 1.94
N SER A 109 7.39 -16.58 1.75
CA SER A 109 6.08 -16.85 1.13
C SER A 109 6.19 -17.45 -0.27
N ILE A 110 7.16 -17.04 -1.09
CA ILE A 110 7.45 -17.70 -2.38
C ILE A 110 7.93 -19.14 -2.18
N ARG A 111 8.91 -19.35 -1.28
CA ARG A 111 9.46 -20.69 -1.03
C ARG A 111 8.42 -21.66 -0.49
N ASP A 112 7.51 -21.17 0.35
CA ASP A 112 6.43 -21.96 0.96
C ASP A 112 5.25 -22.20 -0.01
N GLY A 113 5.31 -21.69 -1.24
CA GLY A 113 4.21 -21.79 -2.21
C GLY A 113 2.97 -20.94 -1.87
N ARG A 114 3.07 -20.04 -0.89
CA ARG A 114 1.99 -19.10 -0.50
C ARG A 114 1.90 -17.87 -1.41
N MET A 115 2.88 -17.69 -2.29
CA MET A 115 2.95 -16.59 -3.25
C MET A 115 3.60 -17.05 -4.54
N ASP A 116 3.12 -16.55 -5.69
CA ASP A 116 3.65 -16.91 -7.00
C ASP A 116 5.10 -16.41 -7.17
N ALA A 117 6.00 -17.30 -7.59
CA ALA A 117 7.40 -17.00 -7.86
C ALA A 117 7.58 -15.99 -9.02
N ALA A 118 6.60 -15.83 -9.90
CA ALA A 118 6.61 -14.84 -10.97
C ALA A 118 6.70 -13.40 -10.45
N LEU A 119 6.20 -13.12 -9.23
CA LEU A 119 6.28 -11.78 -8.64
C LEU A 119 7.73 -11.31 -8.43
N ALA A 120 8.66 -12.24 -8.12
CA ALA A 120 10.07 -11.91 -7.96
C ALA A 120 10.78 -11.54 -9.28
N ARG A 121 10.12 -11.74 -10.43
CA ARG A 121 10.62 -11.36 -11.76
C ARG A 121 10.12 -10.00 -12.24
N LEU A 122 9.23 -9.37 -11.48
CA LEU A 122 8.70 -8.06 -11.84
C LEU A 122 9.81 -6.99 -11.80
N PRO A 123 9.72 -5.96 -12.67
CA PRO A 123 10.64 -4.83 -12.63
C PRO A 123 10.69 -4.21 -11.23
N ASN A 124 11.89 -3.82 -10.79
CA ASN A 124 12.16 -3.18 -9.50
C ASN A 124 11.83 -4.01 -8.24
N VAL A 125 11.32 -5.23 -8.38
CA VAL A 125 11.05 -6.13 -7.26
C VAL A 125 12.31 -6.91 -6.87
N ALA A 126 12.56 -7.00 -5.57
CA ALA A 126 13.62 -7.81 -4.98
C ALA A 126 13.08 -8.50 -3.72
N MET A 127 12.57 -9.72 -3.88
CA MET A 127 12.10 -10.58 -2.80
C MET A 127 13.26 -11.44 -2.26
N LEU A 128 14.29 -10.75 -1.77
CA LEU A 128 15.48 -11.32 -1.13
C LEU A 128 15.63 -10.62 0.22
N GLY A 129 15.88 -11.37 1.29
CA GLY A 129 15.98 -10.81 2.63
C GLY A 129 17.04 -9.71 2.75
N GLY A 130 16.67 -8.62 3.41
CA GLY A 130 17.53 -7.51 3.86
C GLY A 130 16.71 -6.29 4.22
#